data_AF-A0AAD0YV56-F1
#
_entry.id   AF-A0AAD0YV56-F1
#
_cell.length_a   1.000
_cell.length_b   1.000
_cell.length_c   1.000
_cell.angle_alpha   90.00
_cell.angle_beta   90.00
_cell.angle_gamma   90.00
#
_symmetry.space_group_name_H-M   'P 1'
#
loop_
_entity.id
_entity.type
_entity.pdbx_description
1 polymer ?
#
loop_
_entity_poly.entity_id
_entity_poly.type
_entity_poly.pdbx_seq_one_letter_code
_entity_poly.pdbx_strand_id
1 'polypeptide(L)'
;METNLPIYKWENFKFLVDVENNSVRETSNPRNTYSMFQMNDLGKEGYSFEHYDESTRKSFMVDLPPLVTLDPNGMALKYNKSVEEIQGSSDFEVMVDQDLLKKRISSGQLPTITIADSIFYADARIDLLRPKDDFSTMGIRFDDLDDYYVVETNTYAFPYNPRTHEIGKLDYENITEYPKDLLFVEIPDVKVLDPVGWNRRNGWPETDDLKWVGLKLEFEAKIVPWKQTGIDDLITENRLKKPIQKAVKAQENSFKNKRGPKL
;
A
#
# COMPACT_ATOMS: atom_id res chain seq x y z
N MET A 1 -15.70 -2.46 23.45
CA MET A 1 -16.67 -3.14 24.34
C MET A 1 -16.97 -4.50 23.72
N GLU A 2 -16.53 -5.61 24.32
CA GLU A 2 -16.72 -6.98 23.81
C GLU A 2 -18.17 -7.50 24.02
N THR A 3 -19.19 -6.66 23.82
CA THR A 3 -20.57 -7.07 24.11
C THR A 3 -21.26 -7.60 22.84
N ASN A 4 -21.39 -8.93 22.81
CA ASN A 4 -22.20 -9.77 21.90
C ASN A 4 -21.66 -10.05 20.48
N LEU A 5 -20.39 -10.46 20.37
CA LEU A 5 -19.89 -11.06 19.11
C LEU A 5 -20.63 -12.38 18.79
N PRO A 6 -21.02 -12.61 17.52
CA PRO A 6 -21.66 -13.86 17.14
C PRO A 6 -20.72 -15.05 17.28
N ILE A 7 -21.29 -16.19 17.70
CA ILE A 7 -20.58 -17.47 17.81
C ILE A 7 -21.01 -18.35 16.64
N TYR A 8 -20.08 -18.59 15.72
CA TYR A 8 -20.24 -19.60 14.69
C TYR A 8 -19.85 -20.97 15.24
N LYS A 9 -20.68 -21.99 14.97
CA LYS A 9 -20.44 -23.38 15.37
C LYS A 9 -20.11 -24.18 14.14
N TRP A 10 -18.94 -24.82 14.16
CA TRP A 10 -18.50 -25.73 13.10
C TRP A 10 -18.04 -27.03 13.76
N GLU A 11 -18.75 -28.12 13.50
CA GLU A 11 -18.59 -29.39 14.20
C GLU A 11 -18.54 -29.22 15.74
N ASN A 12 -17.39 -29.53 16.35
CA ASN A 12 -17.15 -29.43 17.79
C ASN A 12 -16.53 -28.10 18.21
N PHE A 13 -16.19 -27.24 17.25
CA PHE A 13 -15.52 -25.96 17.48
C PHE A 13 -16.52 -24.80 17.50
N LYS A 14 -16.14 -23.75 18.23
CA LYS A 14 -16.93 -22.52 18.36
C LYS A 14 -16.00 -21.34 18.15
N PHE A 15 -16.37 -20.48 17.21
CA PHE A 15 -15.59 -19.33 16.81
C PHE A 15 -16.37 -18.04 17.08
N LEU A 16 -15.74 -17.10 17.79
CA LEU A 16 -16.19 -15.72 17.87
C LEU A 16 -15.81 -15.04 16.56
N VAL A 17 -16.81 -14.46 15.90
CA VAL A 17 -16.61 -13.70 14.66
C VAL A 17 -16.63 -12.23 15.02
N ASP A 18 -15.53 -11.54 14.75
CA ASP A 18 -15.36 -10.12 15.01
C ASP A 18 -15.19 -9.39 13.68
N VAL A 19 -16.32 -8.94 13.13
CA VAL A 19 -16.35 -8.18 11.88
C VAL A 19 -15.61 -6.85 12.02
N GLU A 20 -15.71 -6.18 13.17
CA GLU A 20 -15.05 -4.90 13.40
C GLU A 20 -13.54 -5.04 13.22
N ASN A 21 -12.94 -6.00 13.92
CA ASN A 21 -11.50 -6.26 13.89
C ASN A 21 -11.05 -7.21 12.76
N ASN A 22 -11.95 -7.62 11.87
CA ASN A 22 -11.68 -8.58 10.79
C ASN A 22 -10.99 -9.86 11.30
N SER A 23 -11.50 -10.44 12.39
CA SER A 23 -10.88 -11.61 13.02
C SER A 23 -11.88 -12.69 13.42
N VAL A 24 -11.42 -13.93 13.40
CA VAL A 24 -12.18 -15.10 13.87
C VAL A 24 -11.35 -15.80 14.93
N ARG A 25 -11.92 -16.01 16.11
CA ARG A 25 -11.18 -16.54 17.26
C ARG A 25 -11.89 -17.75 17.86
N GLU A 26 -11.17 -18.84 18.05
CA GLU A 26 -11.71 -20.00 18.74
C GLU A 26 -11.98 -19.66 20.23
N THR A 27 -13.16 -20.04 20.71
CA THR A 27 -13.56 -19.78 22.11
C THR A 27 -12.78 -20.63 23.12
N SER A 28 -12.45 -21.88 22.78
CA SER A 28 -11.72 -22.81 23.67
C SER A 28 -10.23 -22.58 23.69
N ASN A 29 -9.65 -22.07 22.60
CA ASN A 29 -8.23 -21.74 22.51
C ASN A 29 -8.04 -20.36 21.86
N PRO A 30 -7.99 -19.27 22.64
CA PRO A 30 -7.82 -17.92 22.10
C PRO A 30 -6.53 -17.70 21.29
N ARG A 31 -5.54 -18.60 21.37
CA ARG A 31 -4.34 -18.55 20.51
C ARG A 31 -4.68 -18.86 19.05
N ASN A 32 -5.74 -19.63 18.81
CA ASN A 32 -6.31 -19.85 17.49
C ASN A 32 -7.16 -18.64 17.10
N THR A 33 -6.46 -17.59 16.65
CA THR A 33 -7.04 -16.38 16.08
C THR A 33 -6.60 -16.25 14.63
N TYR A 34 -7.57 -16.06 13.75
CA TYR A 34 -7.40 -16.02 12.30
C TYR A 34 -7.78 -14.64 11.79
N SER A 35 -6.89 -14.05 11.00
CA SER A 35 -7.18 -12.82 10.29
C SER A 35 -8.07 -13.13 9.08
N MET A 36 -9.17 -12.40 8.91
CA MET A 36 -10.04 -12.56 7.74
C MET A 36 -9.31 -12.24 6.43
N PHE A 37 -8.28 -11.37 6.49
CA PHE A 37 -7.41 -11.05 5.35
C PHE A 37 -6.57 -12.24 4.85
N GLN A 38 -6.43 -13.31 5.65
CA GLN A 38 -5.67 -14.50 5.32
C GLN A 38 -6.58 -15.69 4.95
N MET A 39 -7.90 -15.48 4.94
CA MET A 39 -8.86 -16.52 4.57
C MET A 39 -8.99 -16.59 3.05
N ASN A 40 -9.30 -17.78 2.55
CA ASN A 40 -9.68 -17.93 1.15
C ASN A 40 -11.07 -17.33 0.96
N ASP A 41 -11.21 -16.42 0.00
CA ASP A 41 -12.50 -15.87 -0.40
C ASP A 41 -13.22 -16.82 -1.35
N LEU A 42 -14.37 -17.34 -0.92
CA LEU A 42 -15.21 -18.26 -1.70
C LEU A 42 -16.38 -17.51 -2.37
N GLY A 43 -16.33 -16.18 -2.41
CA GLY A 43 -17.36 -15.34 -3.01
C GLY A 43 -18.66 -15.37 -2.21
N LYS A 44 -19.73 -15.91 -2.80
CA LYS A 44 -21.06 -15.97 -2.16
C LYS A 44 -21.16 -17.05 -1.09
N GLU A 45 -20.27 -18.03 -1.11
CA GLU A 45 -20.26 -19.14 -0.14
C GLU A 45 -19.57 -18.72 1.17
N GLY A 46 -18.92 -17.56 1.21
CA GLY A 46 -18.23 -17.03 2.38
C GLY A 46 -16.72 -17.19 2.28
N TYR A 47 -16.11 -17.77 3.31
CA TYR A 47 -14.65 -17.85 3.47
C TYR A 47 -14.23 -19.23 3.95
N SER A 48 -12.97 -19.58 3.77
CA SER A 48 -12.39 -20.74 4.46
C SER A 48 -11.00 -20.49 5.00
N PHE A 49 -10.66 -21.18 6.08
CA PHE A 49 -9.36 -21.09 6.73
C PHE A 49 -8.92 -22.42 7.33
N GLU A 50 -7.60 -22.60 7.44
CA GLU A 50 -7.03 -23.77 8.10
C GLU A 50 -7.04 -23.58 9.63
N HIS A 51 -7.72 -24.47 10.33
CA HIS A 51 -7.79 -24.52 11.78
C HIS A 51 -6.96 -25.68 12.33
N TYR A 52 -6.07 -25.41 13.29
CA TYR A 52 -5.26 -26.43 13.95
C TYR A 52 -5.82 -26.77 15.35
N ASP A 53 -6.16 -28.04 15.54
CA ASP A 53 -6.59 -28.58 16.82
C ASP A 53 -5.39 -29.21 17.55
N GLU A 54 -4.96 -28.57 18.64
CA GLU A 54 -3.85 -29.06 19.47
C GLU A 54 -4.15 -30.42 20.11
N SER A 55 -5.42 -30.73 20.40
CA SER A 55 -5.80 -31.95 21.11
C SER A 55 -5.66 -33.20 20.23
N THR A 56 -5.99 -33.08 18.95
CA THR A 56 -5.84 -34.16 17.97
C THR A 56 -4.57 -34.04 17.13
N ARG A 57 -3.89 -32.89 17.20
CA ARG A 57 -2.71 -32.50 16.39
C ARG A 57 -3.00 -32.56 14.89
N LYS A 58 -4.19 -32.13 14.48
CA LYS A 58 -4.64 -32.14 13.08
C LYS A 58 -5.10 -30.76 12.65
N SER A 59 -4.93 -30.48 11.36
CA SER A 59 -5.52 -29.33 10.70
C SER A 59 -6.83 -29.71 10.02
N PHE A 60 -7.78 -28.78 10.02
CA PHE A 60 -9.07 -28.89 9.37
C PHE A 60 -9.33 -27.63 8.54
N MET A 61 -9.97 -27.78 7.39
CA MET A 61 -10.50 -26.62 6.66
C MET A 61 -11.87 -26.28 7.22
N VAL A 62 -12.00 -25.07 7.77
CA VAL A 62 -13.26 -24.55 8.31
C VAL A 62 -13.87 -23.61 7.27
N ASP A 63 -15.10 -23.91 6.87
CA ASP A 63 -15.91 -23.04 6.03
C ASP A 63 -16.75 -22.10 6.91
N LEU A 64 -16.62 -20.81 6.64
CA LEU A 64 -17.27 -19.72 7.33
C LEU A 64 -18.30 -19.09 6.38
N PRO A 65 -19.60 -19.00 6.76
CA PRO A 65 -20.60 -18.32 5.95
C PRO A 65 -20.23 -16.83 5.71
N PRO A 66 -20.88 -16.16 4.74
CA PRO A 66 -20.71 -14.73 4.53
C PRO A 66 -20.93 -13.90 5.80
N LEU A 67 -20.17 -12.82 5.97
CA LEU A 67 -20.21 -11.97 7.15
C LEU A 67 -21.59 -11.31 7.34
N VAL A 68 -22.26 -10.95 6.25
CA VAL A 68 -23.65 -10.46 6.27
C VAL A 68 -24.63 -11.45 6.90
N THR A 69 -24.33 -12.75 6.87
CA THR A 69 -25.13 -13.79 7.53
C THR A 69 -24.73 -13.97 8.99
N LEU A 70 -23.42 -13.94 9.27
CA LEU A 70 -22.88 -14.22 10.60
C LEU A 70 -23.09 -13.08 11.58
N ASP A 71 -22.88 -11.84 11.13
CA ASP A 71 -22.98 -10.64 11.94
C ASP A 71 -23.63 -9.49 11.16
N PRO A 72 -24.94 -9.59 10.83
CA PRO A 72 -25.62 -8.53 10.09
C PRO A 72 -25.57 -7.18 10.81
N ASN A 73 -25.61 -7.17 12.14
CA ASN A 73 -25.53 -5.93 12.93
C ASN A 73 -24.11 -5.34 12.92
N GLY A 74 -23.07 -6.17 13.06
CA GLY A 74 -21.68 -5.73 12.96
C GLY A 74 -21.36 -5.20 11.56
N MET A 75 -21.82 -5.87 10.51
CA MET A 75 -21.68 -5.40 9.13
C MET A 75 -22.40 -4.07 8.90
N ALA A 76 -23.65 -3.95 9.37
CA ALA A 76 -24.43 -2.71 9.29
C ALA A 76 -23.69 -1.54 9.98
N LEU A 77 -23.19 -1.77 11.20
CA LEU A 77 -22.46 -0.76 11.96
C LEU A 77 -21.15 -0.36 11.27
N LYS A 78 -20.31 -1.34 10.90
CA LYS A 78 -18.98 -1.10 10.31
C LYS A 78 -19.03 -0.34 9.00
N TYR A 79 -20.00 -0.69 8.15
CA TYR A 79 -20.14 -0.10 6.81
C TYR A 79 -21.20 1.01 6.76
N ASN A 80 -21.69 1.48 7.91
CA ASN A 80 -22.67 2.56 8.05
C ASN A 80 -23.91 2.37 7.16
N LYS A 81 -24.51 1.17 7.27
CA LYS A 81 -25.74 0.75 6.58
C LYS A 81 -26.79 0.32 7.59
N SER A 82 -28.05 0.25 7.17
CA SER A 82 -29.12 -0.39 7.94
C SER A 82 -29.05 -1.91 7.84
N VAL A 83 -29.61 -2.61 8.83
CA VAL A 83 -29.67 -4.09 8.82
C VAL A 83 -30.52 -4.59 7.65
N GLU A 84 -31.54 -3.84 7.27
CA GLU A 84 -32.38 -4.12 6.09
C GLU A 84 -31.59 -4.05 4.78
N GLU A 85 -30.62 -3.13 4.66
CA GLU A 85 -29.72 -3.07 3.50
C GLU A 85 -28.70 -4.21 3.49
N ILE A 86 -28.31 -4.73 4.66
CA ILE A 86 -27.48 -5.94 4.75
C ILE A 86 -28.28 -7.17 4.30
N GLN A 87 -29.58 -7.21 4.60
CA GLN A 87 -30.41 -8.36 4.28
C GLN A 87 -30.56 -8.55 2.77
N GLY A 88 -30.01 -9.65 2.26
CA GLY A 88 -30.06 -9.99 0.83
C GLY A 88 -28.93 -9.40 -0.01
N SER A 89 -28.05 -8.60 0.60
CA SER A 89 -26.78 -8.17 0.00
C SER A 89 -25.69 -9.21 0.23
N SER A 90 -24.71 -9.27 -0.65
CA SER A 90 -23.47 -10.02 -0.44
C SER A 90 -22.43 -9.20 0.32
N ASP A 91 -21.44 -9.87 0.91
CA ASP A 91 -20.28 -9.21 1.51
C ASP A 91 -19.62 -8.23 0.52
N PHE A 92 -19.49 -8.61 -0.76
CA PHE A 92 -18.89 -7.74 -1.76
C PHE A 92 -19.68 -6.44 -1.98
N GLU A 93 -21.01 -6.53 -2.07
CA GLU A 93 -21.89 -5.37 -2.25
C GLU A 93 -21.89 -4.44 -1.03
N VAL A 94 -21.64 -5.00 0.16
CA VAL A 94 -21.56 -4.23 1.41
C VAL A 94 -20.18 -3.59 1.59
N MET A 95 -19.11 -4.37 1.37
CA MET A 95 -17.74 -3.99 1.70
C MET A 95 -17.08 -3.11 0.64
N VAL A 96 -17.53 -3.20 -0.61
CA VAL A 96 -16.99 -2.43 -1.74
C VAL A 96 -18.00 -1.35 -2.13
N ASP A 97 -17.53 -0.11 -2.29
CA ASP A 97 -18.35 0.98 -2.80
C ASP A 97 -18.72 0.73 -4.26
N GLN A 98 -19.98 0.36 -4.49
CA GLN A 98 -20.50 -0.02 -5.80
C GLN A 98 -20.56 1.17 -6.78
N ASP A 99 -20.73 2.40 -6.29
CA ASP A 99 -20.76 3.59 -7.12
C ASP A 99 -19.36 3.94 -7.62
N LEU A 100 -18.35 3.86 -6.74
CA LEU A 100 -16.95 4.01 -7.14
C LEU A 100 -16.53 2.89 -8.10
N LEU A 101 -16.96 1.65 -7.85
CA LEU A 101 -16.67 0.52 -8.72
C LEU A 101 -17.24 0.75 -10.12
N LYS A 102 -18.48 1.21 -10.22
CA LYS A 102 -19.13 1.56 -11.49
C LYS A 102 -18.39 2.69 -12.20
N LYS A 103 -17.98 3.75 -11.50
CA LYS A 103 -17.17 4.83 -12.09
C LYS A 103 -15.84 4.27 -12.64
N ARG A 104 -15.17 3.41 -11.89
CA ARG A 104 -13.87 2.84 -12.28
C ARG A 104 -13.96 1.87 -13.45
N ILE A 105 -14.92 0.94 -13.42
CA ILE A 105 -15.05 -0.15 -14.40
C ILE A 105 -15.87 0.31 -15.61
N SER A 106 -17.08 0.83 -15.40
CA SER A 106 -18.02 1.16 -16.48
C SER A 106 -17.69 2.47 -17.17
N SER A 107 -17.29 3.51 -16.41
CA SER A 107 -16.95 4.82 -16.97
C SER A 107 -15.45 4.99 -17.26
N GLY A 108 -14.61 4.05 -16.82
CA GLY A 108 -13.16 4.11 -17.00
C GLY A 108 -12.47 5.22 -16.20
N GLN A 109 -13.12 5.78 -15.18
CA GLN A 109 -12.54 6.84 -14.35
C GLN A 109 -11.33 6.31 -13.59
N LEU A 110 -10.15 6.85 -13.87
CA LEU A 110 -8.93 6.48 -13.19
C LEU A 110 -8.86 7.12 -11.80
N PRO A 111 -8.30 6.43 -10.79
CA PRO A 111 -7.93 7.05 -9.54
C PRO A 111 -6.92 8.17 -9.76
N THR A 112 -6.95 9.16 -8.88
CA THR A 112 -6.05 10.30 -8.91
C THR A 112 -5.32 10.44 -7.59
N ILE A 113 -4.09 10.94 -7.63
CA ILE A 113 -3.33 11.35 -6.45
C ILE A 113 -2.78 12.75 -6.65
N THR A 114 -2.92 13.58 -5.63
CA THR A 114 -2.31 14.91 -5.58
C THR A 114 -0.94 14.79 -4.91
N ILE A 115 0.12 15.23 -5.60
CA ILE A 115 1.48 15.30 -5.09
C ILE A 115 1.92 16.77 -5.15
N ALA A 116 2.09 17.40 -3.99
CA ALA A 116 2.24 18.85 -3.88
C ALA A 116 1.07 19.57 -4.58
N ASP A 117 1.35 20.38 -5.61
CA ASP A 117 0.34 21.14 -6.34
C ASP A 117 -0.11 20.48 -7.66
N SER A 118 0.35 19.25 -7.92
CA SER A 118 0.13 18.53 -9.18
C SER A 118 -0.75 17.29 -8.98
N ILE A 119 -1.72 17.10 -9.87
CA ILE A 119 -2.61 15.93 -9.88
C ILE A 119 -2.09 14.91 -10.89
N PHE A 120 -2.08 13.64 -10.50
CA PHE A 120 -1.72 12.52 -11.35
C PHE A 120 -2.89 11.53 -11.46
N TYR A 121 -3.04 10.91 -12.62
CA TYR A 121 -3.82 9.68 -12.78
C TYR A 121 -2.94 8.49 -12.41
N ALA A 122 -3.40 7.66 -11.48
CA ALA A 122 -2.79 6.37 -11.20
C ALA A 122 -3.36 5.33 -12.17
N ASP A 123 -2.60 4.99 -13.20
CA ASP A 123 -3.00 4.06 -14.25
C ASP A 123 -2.17 2.77 -14.13
N ALA A 124 -2.54 1.94 -13.16
CA ALA A 124 -1.81 0.70 -12.87
C ALA A 124 -1.82 -0.27 -14.06
N ARG A 125 -2.82 -0.17 -14.94
CA ARG A 125 -2.95 -1.04 -16.13
C ARG A 125 -1.76 -0.88 -17.08
N ILE A 126 -1.26 0.35 -17.24
CA ILE A 126 -0.16 0.67 -18.16
C ILE A 126 1.11 1.08 -17.42
N ASP A 127 1.20 0.79 -16.12
CA ASP A 127 2.37 1.06 -15.30
C ASP A 127 2.76 2.55 -15.21
N LEU A 128 1.78 3.46 -15.07
CA LEU A 128 2.08 4.89 -15.05
C LEU A 128 1.29 5.68 -14.04
N LEU A 129 2.00 6.52 -13.30
CA LEU A 129 1.51 7.68 -12.59
C LEU A 129 1.62 8.90 -13.50
N ARG A 130 0.56 9.21 -14.24
CA ARG A 130 0.56 10.19 -15.33
C ARG A 130 0.12 11.57 -14.84
N PRO A 131 0.88 12.65 -15.06
CA PRO A 131 0.40 13.99 -14.75
C PRO A 131 -0.90 14.27 -15.51
N LYS A 132 -1.83 14.93 -14.83
CA LYS A 132 -3.14 15.27 -15.41
C LYS A 132 -3.02 16.38 -16.47
N ASP A 133 -2.22 17.40 -16.17
CA ASP A 133 -2.18 18.66 -16.92
C ASP A 133 -0.77 19.01 -17.44
N ASP A 134 0.22 18.12 -17.27
CA ASP A 134 1.58 18.29 -17.80
C ASP A 134 1.89 17.22 -18.84
N PHE A 135 1.89 17.64 -20.11
CA PHE A 135 2.17 16.78 -21.27
C PHE A 135 3.65 16.78 -21.69
N SER A 136 4.52 17.46 -20.95
CA SER A 136 5.96 17.49 -21.24
C SER A 136 6.70 16.23 -20.74
N THR A 137 6.05 15.45 -19.88
CA THR A 137 6.56 14.19 -19.33
C THR A 137 5.51 13.09 -19.42
N MET A 138 5.99 11.83 -19.45
CA MET A 138 5.12 10.65 -19.36
C MET A 138 4.66 10.37 -17.93
N GLY A 139 5.29 10.99 -16.93
CA GLY A 139 5.09 10.72 -15.52
C GLY A 139 6.08 9.71 -14.95
N ILE A 140 5.68 9.06 -13.87
CA ILE A 140 6.51 8.11 -13.11
C ILE A 140 5.97 6.71 -13.35
N ARG A 141 6.83 5.74 -13.69
CA ARG A 141 6.41 4.34 -13.76
C ARG A 141 6.32 3.73 -12.36
N PHE A 142 5.34 2.87 -12.11
CA PHE A 142 5.26 2.20 -10.80
C PHE A 142 6.42 1.23 -10.62
N ASP A 143 6.84 0.53 -11.68
CA ASP A 143 8.02 -0.34 -11.65
C ASP A 143 9.30 0.43 -11.24
N ASP A 144 9.43 1.73 -11.57
CA ASP A 144 10.59 2.55 -11.19
C ASP A 144 10.55 2.93 -9.69
N LEU A 145 9.43 2.70 -9.01
CA LEU A 145 9.24 2.94 -7.57
C LEU A 145 9.55 1.71 -6.70
N ASP A 146 9.78 0.53 -7.28
CA ASP A 146 10.03 -0.71 -6.53
C ASP A 146 11.23 -0.58 -5.58
N ASP A 147 12.30 0.12 -5.99
CA ASP A 147 13.48 0.41 -5.16
C ASP A 147 13.17 1.32 -3.95
N TYR A 148 11.99 1.96 -3.94
CA TYR A 148 11.51 2.88 -2.91
C TYR A 148 10.35 2.31 -2.09
N TYR A 149 10.04 1.02 -2.26
CA TYR A 149 8.95 0.38 -1.54
C TYR A 149 9.29 0.16 -0.05
N VAL A 150 8.37 0.56 0.82
CA VAL A 150 8.45 0.40 2.27
C VAL A 150 7.39 -0.61 2.71
N VAL A 151 7.85 -1.79 3.11
CA VAL A 151 6.99 -2.93 3.46
C VAL A 151 6.08 -2.61 4.65
N GLU A 152 6.62 -1.92 5.66
CA GLU A 152 5.94 -1.66 6.92
C GLU A 152 4.70 -0.78 6.75
N THR A 153 4.73 0.13 5.78
CA THR A 153 3.65 1.09 5.51
C THR A 153 2.89 0.76 4.22
N ASN A 154 3.36 -0.21 3.43
CA ASN A 154 2.82 -0.56 2.12
C ASN A 154 2.72 0.66 1.18
N THR A 155 3.81 1.41 1.09
CA THR A 155 3.90 2.68 0.35
C THR A 155 5.21 2.75 -0.42
N TYR A 156 5.24 3.57 -1.48
CA TYR A 156 6.49 4.04 -2.06
C TYR A 156 6.91 5.35 -1.40
N ALA A 157 8.16 5.45 -0.95
CA ALA A 157 8.72 6.62 -0.26
C ALA A 157 9.97 7.12 -1.00
N PHE A 158 9.85 8.22 -1.75
CA PHE A 158 10.86 8.61 -2.73
C PHE A 158 11.08 10.13 -2.81
N PRO A 159 12.27 10.58 -3.24
CA PRO A 159 12.49 11.98 -3.63
C PRO A 159 11.65 12.31 -4.85
N TYR A 160 10.95 13.43 -4.86
CA TYR A 160 10.11 13.90 -5.95
C TYR A 160 10.54 15.30 -6.38
N ASN A 161 10.64 15.51 -7.70
CA ASN A 161 10.90 16.82 -8.28
C ASN A 161 9.58 17.49 -8.71
N PRO A 162 9.09 18.50 -7.98
CA PRO A 162 7.83 19.17 -8.31
C PRO A 162 7.89 20.01 -9.59
N ARG A 163 9.08 20.25 -10.17
CA ARG A 163 9.21 20.97 -11.44
C ARG A 163 9.19 20.08 -12.67
N THR A 164 9.73 18.86 -12.56
CA THR A 164 9.79 17.90 -13.68
C THR A 164 8.78 16.78 -13.55
N HIS A 165 8.12 16.65 -12.39
CA HIS A 165 7.16 15.60 -12.06
C HIS A 165 7.76 14.19 -12.12
N GLU A 166 9.05 14.06 -11.84
CA GLU A 166 9.81 12.81 -11.88
C GLU A 166 10.36 12.45 -10.49
N ILE A 167 10.86 11.22 -10.38
CA ILE A 167 11.68 10.81 -9.23
C ILE A 167 12.95 11.69 -9.17
N GLY A 168 13.15 12.35 -8.04
CA GLY A 168 14.30 13.19 -7.76
C GLY A 168 15.58 12.38 -7.64
N LYS A 169 16.65 12.85 -8.28
CA LYS A 169 17.98 12.24 -8.20
C LYS A 169 18.78 12.88 -7.07
N LEU A 170 19.17 12.09 -6.08
CA LEU A 170 20.04 12.54 -4.99
C LEU A 170 21.50 12.16 -5.28
N ASP A 171 22.41 13.10 -5.04
CA ASP A 171 23.85 12.83 -5.01
C ASP A 171 24.22 12.32 -3.61
N TYR A 172 23.97 11.04 -3.37
CA TYR A 172 24.22 10.41 -2.06
C TYR A 172 25.69 10.51 -1.61
N GLU A 173 26.64 10.62 -2.54
CA GLU A 173 28.07 10.71 -2.21
C GLU A 173 28.50 12.10 -1.71
N ASN A 174 27.80 13.16 -2.15
CA ASN A 174 28.21 14.55 -1.87
C ASN A 174 27.16 15.39 -1.17
N ILE A 175 25.96 14.84 -0.90
CA ILE A 175 24.91 15.56 -0.20
C ILE A 175 25.38 16.01 1.19
N THR A 176 25.26 17.30 1.45
CA THR A 176 25.73 17.92 2.71
C THR A 176 24.70 18.85 3.34
N GLU A 177 23.53 19.00 2.71
CA GLU A 177 22.38 19.75 3.17
C GLU A 177 21.13 19.07 2.63
N TYR A 178 19.97 19.34 3.22
CA TYR A 178 18.72 18.85 2.66
C TYR A 178 18.47 19.45 1.26
N PRO A 179 17.94 18.67 0.31
CA PRO A 179 17.50 19.17 -0.98
C PRO A 179 16.47 20.27 -0.80
N LYS A 180 16.63 21.39 -1.51
CA LYS A 180 15.71 22.54 -1.44
C LYS A 180 14.70 22.54 -2.59
N ASP A 181 15.00 21.79 -3.62
CA ASP A 181 14.25 21.67 -4.86
C ASP A 181 13.54 20.33 -5.01
N LEU A 182 13.79 19.38 -4.11
CA LEU A 182 13.13 18.09 -4.06
C LEU A 182 12.28 17.99 -2.79
N LEU A 183 11.13 17.36 -2.93
CA LEU A 183 10.31 16.90 -1.82
C LEU A 183 10.65 15.44 -1.55
N PHE A 184 10.40 14.96 -0.34
CA PHE A 184 10.32 13.52 -0.09
C PHE A 184 8.85 13.19 0.15
N VAL A 185 8.31 12.25 -0.62
CA VAL A 185 6.87 11.95 -0.63
C VAL A 185 6.62 10.48 -0.40
N GLU A 186 5.51 10.18 0.24
CA GLU A 186 4.96 8.84 0.41
C GLU A 186 3.64 8.75 -0.36
N ILE A 187 3.52 7.72 -1.21
CA ILE A 187 2.27 7.35 -1.89
C ILE A 187 1.94 5.88 -1.62
N PRO A 188 0.65 5.48 -1.60
CA PRO A 188 0.28 4.08 -1.45
C PRO A 188 0.85 3.19 -2.55
N ASP A 189 0.99 1.91 -2.24
CA ASP A 189 1.28 0.86 -3.22
C ASP A 189 0.32 0.91 -4.44
N VAL A 190 0.81 0.51 -5.61
CA VAL A 190 0.06 0.57 -6.86
C VAL A 190 -1.23 -0.25 -6.82
N LYS A 191 -1.26 -1.38 -6.09
CA LYS A 191 -2.47 -2.18 -5.88
C LYS A 191 -3.48 -1.45 -5.01
N VAL A 192 -3.03 -0.57 -4.12
CA VAL A 192 -3.94 0.29 -3.32
C VAL A 192 -4.45 1.47 -4.16
N LEU A 193 -3.59 2.08 -4.99
CA LEU A 193 -3.95 3.22 -5.82
C LEU A 193 -4.98 2.87 -6.90
N ASP A 194 -4.76 1.78 -7.65
CA ASP A 194 -5.68 1.32 -8.70
C ASP A 194 -5.75 -0.22 -8.71
N PRO A 195 -6.45 -0.84 -7.75
CA PRO A 195 -6.56 -2.30 -7.66
C PRO A 195 -7.18 -2.92 -8.92
N VAL A 196 -8.15 -2.24 -9.53
CA VAL A 196 -8.78 -2.68 -10.78
C VAL A 196 -7.78 -2.70 -11.93
N GLY A 197 -7.00 -1.62 -12.10
CA GLY A 197 -5.95 -1.55 -13.12
C GLY A 197 -4.83 -2.57 -12.88
N TRP A 198 -4.45 -2.77 -11.62
CA TRP A 198 -3.47 -3.76 -11.20
C TRP A 198 -3.92 -5.19 -11.55
N ASN A 199 -5.16 -5.54 -11.23
CA ASN A 199 -5.74 -6.84 -11.56
C ASN A 199 -5.76 -7.06 -13.08
N ARG A 200 -6.20 -6.06 -13.86
CA ARG A 200 -6.17 -6.11 -15.33
C ARG A 200 -4.78 -6.34 -15.90
N ARG A 201 -3.76 -5.65 -15.38
CA ARG A 201 -2.35 -5.79 -15.82
C ARG A 201 -1.85 -7.21 -15.61
N ASN A 202 -2.24 -7.83 -14.49
CA ASN A 202 -1.74 -9.14 -14.07
C ASN A 202 -2.65 -10.32 -14.47
N GLY A 203 -3.75 -10.07 -15.18
CA GLY A 203 -4.65 -11.12 -15.67
C GLY A 203 -5.63 -11.66 -14.63
N TRP A 204 -5.82 -10.95 -13.52
CA TRP A 204 -6.79 -11.30 -12.48
C TRP A 204 -8.17 -10.70 -12.77
N PRO A 205 -9.26 -11.27 -12.21
CA PRO A 205 -10.57 -10.64 -12.23
C PRO A 205 -10.50 -9.20 -11.69
N GLU A 206 -11.23 -8.28 -12.32
CA GLU A 206 -11.17 -6.85 -11.95
C GLU A 206 -11.62 -6.58 -10.51
N THR A 207 -12.44 -7.47 -9.95
CA THR A 207 -13.01 -7.38 -8.60
C THR A 207 -12.21 -8.11 -7.54
N ASP A 208 -11.09 -8.75 -7.92
CA ASP A 208 -10.29 -9.54 -7.00
C ASP A 208 -9.69 -8.67 -5.88
N ASP A 209 -9.65 -9.20 -4.66
CA ASP A 209 -9.19 -8.54 -3.41
C ASP A 209 -9.88 -7.22 -3.01
N LEU A 210 -10.87 -6.73 -3.76
CA LEU A 210 -11.48 -5.41 -3.48
C LEU A 210 -12.18 -5.34 -2.11
N LYS A 211 -12.67 -6.45 -1.57
CA LYS A 211 -13.25 -6.50 -0.21
C LYS A 211 -12.24 -6.09 0.87
N TRP A 212 -10.96 -6.36 0.63
CA TRP A 212 -9.88 -6.18 1.60
C TRP A 212 -9.04 -4.93 1.33
N VAL A 213 -8.72 -4.69 0.06
CA VAL A 213 -7.98 -3.49 -0.36
C VAL A 213 -8.86 -2.25 -0.34
N GLY A 214 -10.16 -2.42 -0.62
CA GLY A 214 -11.09 -1.32 -0.84
C GLY A 214 -10.93 -0.67 -2.21
N LEU A 215 -11.71 0.38 -2.45
CA LEU A 215 -11.64 1.17 -3.68
C LEU A 215 -11.80 2.65 -3.34
N LYS A 216 -10.87 3.47 -3.82
CA LYS A 216 -10.89 4.93 -3.70
C LYS A 216 -10.43 5.55 -5.02
N LEU A 217 -10.97 6.71 -5.38
CA LEU A 217 -10.62 7.41 -6.63
C LEU A 217 -9.77 8.67 -6.42
N GLU A 218 -9.61 9.12 -5.18
CA GLU A 218 -8.92 10.37 -4.86
C GLU A 218 -7.97 10.16 -3.69
N PHE A 219 -6.69 10.43 -3.91
CA PHE A 219 -5.62 10.28 -2.94
C PHE A 219 -4.84 11.58 -2.79
N GLU A 220 -4.14 11.70 -1.67
CA GLU A 220 -3.22 12.79 -1.40
C GLU A 220 -1.91 12.17 -0.92
N ALA A 221 -0.81 12.56 -1.53
CA ALA A 221 0.51 12.10 -1.12
C ALA A 221 0.94 12.78 0.17
N LYS A 222 1.60 12.03 1.04
CA LYS A 222 2.15 12.58 2.27
C LYS A 222 3.51 13.18 1.97
N ILE A 223 3.70 14.46 2.28
CA ILE A 223 5.01 15.11 2.23
C ILE A 223 5.74 14.82 3.54
N VAL A 224 6.89 14.16 3.45
CA VAL A 224 7.70 13.77 4.60
C VAL A 224 8.86 14.75 4.75
N PRO A 225 9.06 15.35 5.95
CA PRO A 225 10.23 16.17 6.20
C PRO A 225 11.52 15.34 6.04
N TRP A 226 12.51 15.86 5.33
CA TRP A 226 13.81 15.20 5.10
C TRP A 226 14.46 14.64 6.38
N LYS A 227 14.28 15.31 7.52
CA LYS A 227 14.78 14.86 8.82
C LYS A 227 14.23 13.49 9.26
N GLN A 228 13.06 13.10 8.77
CA GLN A 228 12.41 11.83 9.09
C GLN A 228 12.82 10.68 8.14
N THR A 229 13.62 10.96 7.11
CA THR A 229 13.99 9.96 6.08
C THR A 229 15.28 9.21 6.40
N GLY A 230 15.99 9.58 7.48
CA GLY A 230 17.30 9.00 7.83
C GLY A 230 18.49 9.59 7.06
N ILE A 231 18.28 10.60 6.21
CA ILE A 231 19.36 11.22 5.41
C ILE A 231 20.36 12.04 6.25
N ASP A 232 20.04 12.31 7.52
CA ASP A 232 20.88 13.09 8.45
C ASP A 232 22.26 12.47 8.67
N ASP A 233 22.31 11.14 8.81
CA ASP A 233 23.56 10.40 9.00
C ASP A 233 24.46 10.53 7.77
N LEU A 234 23.87 10.37 6.59
CA LEU A 234 24.57 10.53 5.32
C LEU A 234 25.12 11.95 5.14
N ILE A 235 24.31 12.96 5.44
CA ILE A 235 24.74 14.37 5.41
C ILE A 235 25.90 14.61 6.38
N THR A 236 25.82 14.04 7.58
CA THR A 236 26.84 14.18 8.61
C THR A 236 28.15 13.53 8.17
N GLU A 237 28.09 12.29 7.69
CA GLU A 237 29.25 11.58 7.16
C GLU A 237 29.91 12.32 6.00
N ASN A 238 29.12 12.80 5.05
CA ASN A 238 29.64 13.50 3.89
C ASN A 238 30.31 14.82 4.27
N ARG A 239 29.76 15.55 5.26
CA ARG A 239 30.41 16.75 5.82
C ARG A 239 31.78 16.44 6.42
N LEU A 240 31.94 15.28 7.07
CA LEU A 240 33.22 14.83 7.64
C LEU A 240 34.21 14.36 6.56
N LYS A 241 33.73 13.70 5.50
CA LYS A 241 34.58 13.20 4.38
C LYS A 241 35.05 14.32 3.44
N LYS A 242 34.28 15.41 3.30
CA LYS A 242 34.53 16.50 2.33
C LYS A 242 35.91 17.19 2.48
N PRO A 243 36.42 17.51 3.69
CA PRO A 243 37.76 18.05 3.86
C PRO A 243 38.86 17.07 3.42
N ILE A 244 38.68 15.78 3.72
CA ILE A 244 39.64 14.72 3.37
C ILE A 244 39.70 14.56 1.85
N GLN A 245 38.55 14.48 1.18
CA GLN A 245 38.48 14.40 -0.28
C GLN A 245 39.11 15.63 -0.97
N LYS A 246 38.91 16.83 -0.42
CA LYS A 246 39.56 18.05 -0.93
C LYS A 246 41.08 18.00 -0.78
N ALA A 247 41.59 17.51 0.36
CA ALA A 247 43.02 17.36 0.59
C ALA A 247 43.66 16.35 -0.37
N VAL A 248 43.01 15.20 -0.59
CA VAL A 248 43.48 14.17 -1.54
C VAL A 248 43.49 14.72 -2.97
N LYS A 249 42.40 15.37 -3.44
CA LYS A 249 42.36 15.98 -4.78
C LYS A 249 43.41 17.08 -4.98
N ALA A 250 43.65 17.91 -3.96
CA ALA A 250 44.69 18.94 -4.02
C ALA A 250 46.09 18.32 -4.13
N GLN A 251 46.34 17.24 -3.40
CA GLN A 251 47.60 16.49 -3.45
C GLN A 251 47.80 15.82 -4.82
N GLU A 252 46.80 15.14 -5.38
CA GLU A 252 46.85 14.53 -6.71
C GLU A 252 47.12 15.54 -7.84
N ASN A 253 46.46 16.70 -7.79
CA ASN A 253 46.68 17.79 -8.76
C ASN A 253 48.10 18.35 -8.64
N SER A 254 48.66 18.43 -7.43
CA SER A 254 50.06 18.83 -7.22
C SER A 254 51.06 17.83 -7.82
N PHE A 255 50.74 16.53 -7.81
CA PHE A 255 51.56 15.49 -8.42
C PHE A 255 51.47 15.46 -9.95
N LYS A 256 50.29 15.73 -10.53
CA LYS A 256 50.10 15.84 -11.99
C LYS A 256 50.86 17.05 -12.57
N ASN A 257 50.81 18.20 -11.90
CA ASN A 257 51.51 19.41 -12.35
C ASN A 257 53.04 19.32 -12.25
N LYS A 258 53.59 18.41 -11.42
CA LYS A 258 55.04 18.15 -11.33
C LYS A 258 55.57 17.20 -12.41
N ARG A 259 54.70 16.55 -13.20
CA ARG A 259 55.07 15.65 -14.32
C ARG A 259 54.87 16.32 -15.68
N GLY A 260 55.32 17.57 -15.84
CA GLY A 260 55.40 18.24 -17.15
C GLY A 260 56.37 17.52 -18.11
N PRO A 261 56.28 17.77 -19.44
CA PRO A 261 56.90 16.92 -20.44
C PRO A 261 58.43 16.87 -20.27
N LYS A 262 58.98 15.66 -20.25
CA LYS A 262 60.43 15.48 -20.40
C LYS A 262 60.80 15.89 -21.82
N LEU A 263 61.56 16.97 -21.94
CA LEU A 263 62.30 17.35 -23.16
C LEU A 263 63.25 16.22 -23.57
#